data_AF-A0A955AY71-F1
#
_entry.id   AF-A0A955AY71-F1
#
_cell.length_a   1.000
_cell.length_b   1.000
_cell.length_c   1.000
_cell.angle_alpha   90.00
_cell.angle_beta   90.00
_cell.angle_gamma   90.00
#
_symmetry.space_group_name_H-M   'P 1'
#
loop_
_entity.id
_entity.type
_entity.pdbx_description
1 polymer ?
#
loop_
_entity_poly.entity_id
_entity_poly.type
_entity_poly.pdbx_seq_one_letter_code
_entity_poly.pdbx_strand_id
1 'polypeptide(L)'
;MTLGLAMLAAELLFAAHYPIGWWPLAFVAPAPWAWLAGRGIRGGRGYAALWLSGFVYWLAMLQGIRLAHPALYLGWFALSAYLAVYTPLFVGLTASAVRRWRTPLVIAAPVVWVGLEVFRSYALTGFAIGLLGHAVVEWTQVIQVADLGGAYTVSFLLAFVAACVARCFLGARVTRAGECRSEHAAGKGDSFGPGNAKWLGLGAAAIAITLGYGGWRMQAADDPGTVEDASPLKVALIQGSMDVVFEHNPERNERTFRDYYEQTLRVRAEHPDLDLVVWPESMFTANEPEYLAAEGMQVP
;
A
#
# COMPACT_ATOMS: atom_id res chain seq x y z
N MET A 1 -3.92 15.18 -22.84
CA MET A 1 -2.89 14.12 -22.70
C MET A 1 -2.49 13.91 -21.24
N THR A 2 -1.96 14.90 -20.52
CA THR A 2 -1.52 14.76 -19.11
C THR A 2 -2.62 14.23 -18.19
N LEU A 3 -3.83 14.81 -18.23
CA LEU A 3 -4.95 14.34 -17.42
C LEU A 3 -5.30 12.88 -17.70
N GLY A 4 -5.39 12.46 -18.97
CA GLY A 4 -5.72 11.07 -19.32
C GLY A 4 -4.70 10.06 -18.81
N LEU A 5 -3.40 10.35 -18.91
CA LEU A 5 -2.35 9.47 -18.34
C LEU A 5 -2.33 9.50 -16.81
N ALA A 6 -2.65 10.66 -16.22
CA ALA A 6 -2.73 10.81 -14.78
C ALA A 6 -3.92 10.01 -14.20
N MET A 7 -5.09 10.07 -14.86
CA MET A 7 -6.27 9.27 -14.56
C MET A 7 -5.99 7.78 -14.75
N LEU A 8 -5.36 7.38 -15.86
CA LEU A 8 -5.04 5.98 -16.11
C LEU A 8 -4.22 5.37 -14.96
N ALA A 9 -3.17 6.05 -14.49
CA ALA A 9 -2.41 5.57 -13.35
C ALA A 9 -3.25 5.48 -12.06
N ALA A 10 -4.12 6.47 -11.81
CA ALA A 10 -5.04 6.46 -10.67
C ALA A 10 -6.03 5.28 -10.73
N GLU A 11 -6.61 5.00 -11.90
CA GLU A 11 -7.53 3.89 -12.14
C GLU A 11 -6.85 2.54 -11.98
N LEU A 12 -5.65 2.38 -12.57
CA LEU A 12 -4.85 1.16 -12.42
C LEU A 12 -4.45 0.93 -10.96
N LEU A 13 -4.10 1.99 -10.23
CA LEU A 13 -3.72 1.89 -8.81
C LEU A 13 -4.92 1.54 -7.93
N PHE A 14 -6.10 2.08 -8.22
CA PHE A 14 -7.34 1.72 -7.55
C PHE A 14 -7.71 0.27 -7.81
N ALA A 15 -7.64 -0.18 -9.07
CA ALA A 15 -7.93 -1.56 -9.45
C ALA A 15 -6.95 -2.56 -8.82
N ALA A 16 -5.69 -2.16 -8.60
CA ALA A 16 -4.69 -2.99 -7.93
C ALA A 16 -4.99 -3.22 -6.44
N HIS A 17 -5.67 -2.28 -5.77
CA HIS A 17 -6.03 -2.38 -4.37
C HIS A 17 -7.44 -2.98 -4.17
N TYR A 18 -7.71 -3.44 -2.96
CA TYR A 18 -9.07 -3.77 -2.53
C TYR A 18 -9.98 -2.54 -2.63
N PRO A 19 -11.24 -2.70 -3.08
CA PRO A 19 -11.98 -3.97 -3.18
C PRO A 19 -11.79 -4.74 -4.50
N ILE A 20 -11.15 -4.21 -5.53
CA ILE A 20 -11.01 -4.91 -6.83
C ILE A 20 -9.93 -5.99 -6.76
N GLY A 21 -8.77 -5.68 -6.17
CA GLY A 21 -7.72 -6.66 -5.88
C GLY A 21 -7.01 -7.22 -7.12
N TRP A 22 -7.00 -6.51 -8.25
CA TRP A 22 -6.25 -6.92 -9.45
C TRP A 22 -4.76 -6.60 -9.28
N TRP A 23 -4.13 -7.28 -8.33
CA TRP A 23 -2.75 -7.06 -7.88
C TRP A 23 -1.69 -7.00 -8.99
N PRO A 24 -1.78 -7.69 -10.14
CA PRO A 24 -0.75 -7.57 -11.19
C PRO A 24 -0.65 -6.15 -11.75
N LEU A 25 -1.72 -5.36 -11.66
CA LEU A 25 -1.72 -3.98 -12.11
C LEU A 25 -0.79 -3.08 -11.27
N ALA A 26 -0.44 -3.47 -10.04
CA ALA A 26 0.47 -2.72 -9.18
C ALA A 26 1.86 -2.53 -9.82
N PHE A 27 2.32 -3.48 -10.65
CA PHE A 27 3.61 -3.41 -11.36
C PHE A 27 3.64 -2.35 -12.47
N VAL A 28 2.48 -1.92 -12.96
CA VAL A 28 2.36 -0.99 -14.10
C VAL A 28 1.62 0.29 -13.74
N ALA A 29 0.85 0.33 -12.66
CA ALA A 29 0.04 1.48 -12.26
C ALA A 29 0.87 2.77 -12.07
N PRO A 30 2.09 2.75 -11.47
CA PRO A 30 2.92 3.96 -11.39
C PRO A 30 3.56 4.38 -12.72
N ALA A 31 3.57 3.53 -13.75
CA ALA A 31 4.32 3.76 -14.98
C ALA A 31 3.88 5.00 -15.77
N PRO A 32 2.58 5.33 -15.93
CA PRO A 32 2.16 6.57 -16.58
C PRO A 32 2.66 7.82 -15.85
N TRP A 33 2.66 7.85 -14.50
CA TRP A 33 3.20 8.96 -13.72
C TRP A 33 4.73 9.05 -13.85
N ALA A 34 5.45 7.93 -13.79
CA ALA A 34 6.89 7.89 -14.02
C ALA A 34 7.27 8.35 -15.44
N TRP A 35 6.46 7.99 -16.45
CA TRP A 35 6.63 8.46 -17.82
C TRP A 35 6.42 9.97 -17.94
N LEU A 36 5.38 10.50 -17.29
CA LEU A 36 5.14 11.95 -17.22
C LEU A 36 6.31 12.69 -16.54
N ALA A 37 6.89 12.10 -15.48
CA ALA A 37 8.06 12.65 -14.81
C ALA A 37 9.29 12.68 -15.75
N GLY A 38 9.53 11.59 -16.49
CA GLY A 38 10.63 11.50 -17.46
C GLY A 38 10.48 12.47 -18.63
N ARG A 39 9.26 12.62 -19.17
CA ARG A 39 8.98 13.57 -20.28
C ARG A 39 9.03 15.03 -19.82
N GLY A 40 8.70 15.29 -18.56
CA GLY A 40 8.55 16.61 -17.99
C GLY A 40 7.16 17.20 -18.27
N ILE A 41 6.58 17.81 -17.24
CA ILE A 41 5.32 18.55 -17.33
C ILE A 41 5.65 20.04 -17.25
N ARG A 42 5.05 20.84 -18.14
CA ARG A 42 5.20 22.30 -18.15
C ARG A 42 3.91 22.97 -17.66
N GLY A 43 4.05 23.91 -16.73
CA GLY A 43 2.99 24.79 -16.26
C GLY A 43 2.08 24.19 -15.18
N GLY A 44 1.38 25.08 -14.46
CA GLY A 44 0.53 24.71 -13.32
C GLY A 44 -0.66 23.82 -13.68
N ARG A 45 -1.20 23.92 -14.91
CA ARG A 45 -2.34 23.09 -15.36
C ARG A 45 -2.02 21.59 -15.36
N GLY A 46 -0.79 21.21 -15.66
CA GLY A 46 -0.39 19.79 -15.64
C GLY A 46 -0.27 19.23 -14.22
N TYR A 47 0.23 20.03 -13.28
CA TYR A 47 0.28 19.66 -11.86
C TYR A 47 -1.11 19.67 -11.22
N ALA A 48 -2.00 20.58 -11.63
CA ALA A 48 -3.41 20.55 -11.23
C ALA A 48 -4.12 19.28 -11.73
N ALA A 49 -3.82 18.81 -12.94
CA ALA A 49 -4.36 17.55 -13.46
C ALA A 49 -3.85 16.33 -12.66
N LEU A 50 -2.58 16.33 -12.24
CA LEU A 50 -2.02 15.29 -11.36
C LEU A 50 -2.68 15.29 -9.98
N TRP A 51 -2.84 16.48 -9.39
CA TRP A 51 -3.53 16.63 -8.11
C TRP A 51 -4.98 16.14 -8.23
N LEU A 52 -5.71 16.56 -9.27
CA LEU A 52 -7.08 16.09 -9.50
C LEU A 52 -7.15 14.57 -9.65
N SER A 53 -6.16 13.95 -10.30
CA SER A 53 -6.09 12.48 -10.36
C SER A 53 -5.82 11.78 -9.06
N GLY A 54 -4.90 12.31 -8.25
CA GLY A 54 -4.68 11.81 -6.89
C GLY A 54 -5.95 11.98 -6.05
N PHE A 55 -6.65 13.10 -6.23
CA PHE A 55 -7.86 13.41 -5.48
C PHE A 55 -9.00 12.45 -5.77
N VAL A 56 -9.28 12.17 -7.04
CA VAL A 56 -10.30 11.17 -7.43
C VAL A 56 -9.95 9.79 -6.90
N TYR A 57 -8.67 9.38 -7.01
CA TYR A 57 -8.18 8.13 -6.44
C TYR A 57 -8.43 8.05 -4.92
N TRP A 58 -8.01 9.06 -4.16
CA TRP A 58 -8.14 9.05 -2.70
C TRP A 58 -9.60 9.17 -2.25
N LEU A 59 -10.45 9.90 -2.97
CA LEU A 59 -11.89 9.90 -2.70
C LEU A 59 -12.47 8.49 -2.80
N ALA A 60 -12.14 7.76 -3.86
CA ALA A 60 -12.60 6.39 -4.05
C ALA A 60 -12.02 5.45 -2.97
N MET A 61 -10.72 5.55 -2.69
CA MET A 61 -10.04 4.68 -1.71
C MET A 61 -10.52 4.91 -0.27
N LEU A 62 -10.82 6.16 0.09
CA LEU A 62 -11.19 6.55 1.46
C LEU A 62 -12.68 6.70 1.66
N GLN A 63 -13.52 6.25 0.72
CA GLN A 63 -14.96 6.41 0.82
C GLN A 63 -15.54 5.80 2.11
N GLY A 64 -14.88 4.81 2.73
CA GLY A 64 -15.31 4.19 3.97
C GLY A 64 -15.33 5.15 5.16
N ILE A 65 -14.48 6.18 5.16
CA ILE A 65 -14.40 7.17 6.26
C ILE A 65 -15.74 7.88 6.46
N ARG A 66 -16.48 8.15 5.38
CA ARG A 66 -17.78 8.85 5.46
C ARG A 66 -18.88 8.04 6.14
N LEU A 67 -18.69 6.71 6.27
CA LEU A 67 -19.71 5.81 6.80
C LEU A 67 -19.76 5.82 8.33
N ALA A 68 -18.68 6.22 9.00
CA ALA A 68 -18.62 6.21 10.47
C ALA A 68 -19.48 7.31 11.11
N HIS A 69 -19.56 8.50 10.51
CA HIS A 69 -20.38 9.60 11.03
C HIS A 69 -20.63 10.68 9.95
N PRO A 70 -21.83 11.28 9.86
CA PRO A 70 -22.13 12.32 8.84
C PRO A 70 -21.23 13.56 8.87
N ALA A 71 -20.63 13.89 10.02
CA ALA A 71 -19.66 14.99 10.09
C ALA A 71 -18.34 14.69 9.34
N LEU A 72 -18.04 13.41 9.08
CA LEU A 72 -16.78 12.98 8.45
C LEU A 72 -16.75 13.18 6.94
N TYR A 73 -17.83 13.63 6.31
CA TYR A 73 -17.79 14.01 4.89
C TYR A 73 -16.73 15.09 4.64
N LEU A 74 -16.69 16.13 5.49
CA LEU A 74 -15.68 17.19 5.38
C LEU A 74 -14.26 16.62 5.58
N GLY A 75 -14.09 15.75 6.58
CA GLY A 75 -12.81 15.07 6.84
C GLY A 75 -12.34 14.19 5.68
N TRP A 76 -13.24 13.43 5.07
CA TRP A 76 -12.97 12.59 3.90
C TRP A 76 -12.49 13.42 2.70
N PHE A 77 -13.18 14.52 2.38
CA PHE A 77 -12.75 15.44 1.31
C PHE A 77 -11.41 16.11 1.63
N ALA A 78 -11.24 16.63 2.84
CA ALA A 78 -10.01 17.31 3.26
C ALA A 78 -8.81 16.36 3.26
N LEU A 79 -8.97 15.14 3.79
CA LEU A 79 -7.92 14.12 3.83
C LEU A 79 -7.55 13.66 2.41
N SER A 80 -8.55 13.44 1.54
CA SER A 80 -8.30 13.11 0.14
C SER A 80 -7.53 14.22 -0.59
N ALA A 81 -7.88 15.50 -0.33
CA ALA A 81 -7.20 16.65 -0.91
C ALA A 81 -5.73 16.76 -0.44
N TYR A 82 -5.47 16.48 0.84
CA TYR A 82 -4.12 16.41 1.41
C TYR A 82 -3.31 15.29 0.74
N LEU A 83 -3.84 14.07 0.69
CA LEU A 83 -3.11 12.92 0.12
C LEU A 83 -2.91 13.03 -1.39
N ALA A 84 -3.80 13.74 -2.08
CA ALA A 84 -3.67 14.05 -3.50
C ALA A 84 -2.43 14.88 -3.83
N VAL A 85 -1.82 15.58 -2.87
CA VAL A 85 -0.57 16.34 -3.06
C VAL A 85 0.63 15.43 -3.33
N TYR A 86 0.58 14.17 -2.89
CA TYR A 86 1.68 13.24 -3.08
C TYR A 86 1.88 12.84 -4.55
N THR A 87 0.82 12.82 -5.37
CA THR A 87 0.92 12.54 -6.81
C THR A 87 1.72 13.61 -7.59
N PRO A 88 1.41 14.92 -7.51
CA PRO A 88 2.23 15.96 -8.12
C PRO A 88 3.63 16.05 -7.50
N LEU A 89 3.78 15.80 -6.19
CA LEU A 89 5.10 15.73 -5.56
C LEU A 89 5.95 14.59 -6.15
N PHE A 90 5.40 13.39 -6.30
CA PHE A 90 6.08 12.27 -6.92
C PHE A 90 6.61 12.64 -8.31
N VAL A 91 5.72 13.11 -9.19
CA VAL A 91 6.11 13.47 -10.56
C VAL A 91 7.12 14.62 -10.57
N GLY A 92 6.93 15.65 -9.73
CA GLY A 92 7.81 16.81 -9.66
C GLY A 92 9.20 16.50 -9.12
N LEU A 93 9.29 15.74 -8.03
CA LEU A 93 10.55 15.34 -7.42
C LEU A 93 11.31 14.37 -8.32
N THR A 94 10.64 13.36 -8.90
CA THR A 94 11.27 12.46 -9.87
C THR A 94 11.75 13.22 -11.11
N ALA A 95 10.94 14.12 -11.68
CA ALA A 95 11.35 14.95 -12.81
C ALA A 95 12.54 15.87 -12.48
N SER A 96 12.62 16.34 -11.24
CA SER A 96 13.73 17.17 -10.75
C SER A 96 15.00 16.35 -10.58
N ALA A 97 14.93 15.17 -9.96
CA ALA A 97 16.07 14.25 -9.85
C ALA A 97 16.63 13.85 -11.23
N VAL A 98 15.76 13.51 -12.17
CA VAL A 98 16.16 13.13 -13.54
C VAL A 98 16.83 14.28 -14.28
N ARG A 99 16.33 15.51 -14.18
CA ARG A 99 16.86 16.65 -14.95
C ARG A 99 18.00 17.40 -14.26
N ARG A 100 17.88 17.66 -12.96
CA ARG A 100 18.83 18.49 -12.20
C ARG A 100 20.02 17.69 -11.69
N TRP A 101 19.79 16.45 -11.29
CA TRP A 101 20.82 15.55 -10.74
C TRP A 101 21.24 14.46 -11.72
N ARG A 102 20.61 14.39 -12.89
CA ARG A 102 20.91 13.43 -13.96
C ARG A 102 20.77 11.97 -13.51
N THR A 103 19.93 11.71 -12.52
CA THR A 103 19.65 10.36 -12.02
C THR A 103 18.80 9.59 -13.02
N PRO A 104 19.11 8.32 -13.33
CA PRO A 104 18.25 7.48 -14.19
C PRO A 104 16.82 7.38 -13.64
N LEU A 105 15.81 7.44 -14.51
CA LEU A 105 14.40 7.34 -14.12
C LEU A 105 14.11 6.07 -13.30
N VAL A 106 14.72 4.95 -13.69
CA VAL A 106 14.58 3.65 -13.01
C VAL A 106 15.11 3.64 -11.58
N ILE A 107 15.95 4.61 -11.19
CA ILE A 107 16.41 4.80 -9.81
C ILE A 107 15.59 5.90 -9.14
N ALA A 108 15.41 7.04 -9.81
CA ALA A 108 14.74 8.20 -9.25
C ALA A 108 13.27 7.92 -8.88
N ALA A 109 12.53 7.18 -9.72
CA ALA A 109 11.12 6.88 -9.46
C ALA A 109 10.91 6.04 -8.19
N PRO A 110 11.51 4.84 -8.02
CA PRO A 110 11.27 4.04 -6.83
C PRO A 110 11.77 4.69 -5.53
N VAL A 111 12.91 5.39 -5.58
CA VAL A 111 13.43 6.13 -4.41
C VAL A 111 12.48 7.24 -3.97
N VAL A 112 11.97 8.04 -4.92
CA VAL A 112 11.02 9.11 -4.61
C VAL A 112 9.68 8.54 -4.16
N TRP A 113 9.19 7.47 -4.79
CA TRP A 113 7.94 6.82 -4.40
C TRP A 113 7.99 6.37 -2.93
N VAL A 114 8.99 5.56 -2.59
CA VAL A 114 9.15 5.03 -1.23
C VAL A 114 9.45 6.14 -0.23
N GLY A 115 10.28 7.13 -0.59
CA GLY A 115 10.53 8.28 0.27
C GLY A 115 9.25 9.07 0.60
N LEU A 116 8.35 9.21 -0.37
CA LEU A 116 7.04 9.83 -0.16
C LEU A 116 6.10 8.95 0.67
N GLU A 117 6.12 7.63 0.47
CA GLU A 117 5.38 6.70 1.33
C GLU A 117 5.85 6.78 2.78
N VAL A 118 7.16 6.72 3.04
CA VAL A 118 7.73 6.89 4.38
C VAL A 118 7.33 8.25 4.96
N PHE A 119 7.52 9.34 4.22
CA PHE A 119 7.13 10.67 4.71
C PHE A 119 5.64 10.73 5.07
N ARG A 120 4.76 10.19 4.22
CA ARG A 120 3.31 10.12 4.47
C ARG A 120 2.96 9.28 5.69
N SER A 121 3.69 8.20 5.94
CA SER A 121 3.48 7.30 7.08
C SER A 121 3.86 7.90 8.43
N TYR A 122 4.65 8.98 8.48
CA TYR A 122 5.10 9.59 9.74
C TYR A 122 4.74 11.08 9.90
N ALA A 123 4.56 11.81 8.80
CA ALA A 123 4.18 13.22 8.85
C ALA A 123 2.75 13.38 9.39
N LEU A 124 2.55 14.40 10.24
CA LEU A 124 1.23 14.75 10.80
C LEU A 124 0.51 13.52 11.39
N THR A 125 1.16 12.86 12.36
CA THR A 125 0.75 11.58 12.99
C THR A 125 0.75 10.35 12.09
N GLY A 126 0.94 10.53 10.78
CA GLY A 126 1.11 9.44 9.82
C GLY A 126 -0.19 8.90 9.25
N PHE A 127 -0.17 8.56 7.96
CA PHE A 127 -1.28 7.90 7.28
C PHE A 127 -0.76 6.91 6.25
N ALA A 128 -0.56 5.64 6.65
CA ALA A 128 0.07 4.60 5.82
C ALA A 128 -0.92 3.75 4.99
N ILE A 129 -2.21 4.15 4.87
CA ILE A 129 -3.18 3.39 4.08
C ILE A 129 -2.78 3.36 2.59
N GLY A 130 -2.96 2.22 1.92
CA GLY A 130 -2.75 2.10 0.48
C GLY A 130 -1.30 2.27 0.02
N LEU A 131 -0.33 1.72 0.77
CA LEU A 131 1.03 1.57 0.27
C LEU A 131 1.03 0.65 -0.96
N LEU A 132 1.87 0.95 -1.95
CA LEU A 132 1.93 0.17 -3.19
C LEU A 132 2.23 -1.31 -2.93
N GLY A 133 3.09 -1.62 -1.96
CA GLY A 133 3.39 -2.98 -1.54
C GLY A 133 2.19 -3.76 -0.98
N HIS A 134 1.17 -3.09 -0.44
CA HIS A 134 -0.03 -3.76 0.08
C HIS A 134 -0.92 -4.30 -1.05
N ALA A 135 -0.75 -3.82 -2.28
CA ALA A 135 -1.52 -4.32 -3.42
C ALA A 135 -1.17 -5.77 -3.78
N VAL A 136 0.01 -6.28 -3.39
CA VAL A 136 0.51 -7.62 -3.80
C VAL A 136 0.61 -8.61 -2.64
N VAL A 137 -0.13 -8.40 -1.55
CA VAL A 137 -0.09 -9.25 -0.35
C VAL A 137 -0.42 -10.72 -0.62
N GLU A 138 -1.20 -11.01 -1.66
CA GLU A 138 -1.54 -12.38 -2.04
C GLU A 138 -0.40 -13.14 -2.71
N TRP A 139 0.61 -12.43 -3.24
CA TRP A 139 1.77 -13.07 -3.83
C TRP A 139 2.84 -13.32 -2.76
N THR A 140 2.60 -14.34 -1.93
CA THR A 140 3.42 -14.66 -0.74
C THR A 140 4.91 -14.82 -1.04
N GLN A 141 5.26 -15.32 -2.23
CA GLN A 141 6.65 -15.40 -2.71
C GLN A 141 7.30 -14.03 -2.87
N VAL A 142 6.58 -13.04 -3.41
CA VAL A 142 7.13 -11.70 -3.62
C VAL A 142 7.27 -10.96 -2.31
N ILE A 143 6.29 -11.05 -1.40
CA ILE A 143 6.30 -10.29 -0.16
C ILE A 143 7.39 -10.71 0.82
N GLN A 144 8.06 -11.85 0.61
CA GLN A 144 9.16 -12.28 1.48
C GLN A 144 10.25 -11.22 1.61
N VAL A 145 10.51 -10.42 0.57
CA VAL A 145 11.50 -9.32 0.63
C VAL A 145 11.13 -8.21 1.61
N ALA A 146 9.93 -8.25 2.20
CA ALA A 146 9.55 -7.36 3.29
C ALA A 146 10.38 -7.59 4.56
N ASP A 147 11.02 -8.75 4.74
CA ASP A 147 11.92 -8.98 5.87
C ASP A 147 13.21 -8.14 5.81
N LEU A 148 13.59 -7.63 4.63
CA LEU A 148 14.77 -6.79 4.43
C LEU A 148 14.56 -5.31 4.82
N GLY A 149 13.32 -4.82 4.75
CA GLY A 149 13.04 -3.37 4.91
C GLY A 149 11.56 -3.01 5.04
N GLY A 150 10.73 -3.97 5.43
CA GLY A 150 9.28 -3.85 5.55
C GLY A 150 8.57 -3.74 4.19
N ALA A 151 7.30 -3.32 4.25
CA ALA A 151 6.46 -3.13 3.07
C ALA A 151 7.07 -2.16 2.03
N TYR A 152 7.95 -1.25 2.47
CA TYR A 152 8.66 -0.31 1.61
C TYR A 152 9.58 -0.99 0.59
N THR A 153 10.18 -2.13 0.91
CA THR A 153 11.00 -2.91 -0.04
C THR A 153 10.14 -3.46 -1.17
N VAL A 154 8.93 -3.91 -0.85
CA VAL A 154 7.95 -4.39 -1.84
C VAL A 154 7.48 -3.21 -2.70
N SER A 155 7.12 -2.08 -2.11
CA SER A 155 6.80 -0.85 -2.85
C SER A 155 7.94 -0.40 -3.77
N PHE A 156 9.19 -0.50 -3.31
CA PHE A 156 10.37 -0.17 -4.11
C PHE A 156 10.46 -1.04 -5.36
N LEU A 157 10.31 -2.37 -5.23
CA LEU A 157 10.31 -3.31 -6.34
C LEU A 157 9.22 -2.97 -7.36
N LEU A 158 7.99 -2.75 -6.90
CA LEU A 158 6.86 -2.43 -7.77
C LEU A 158 7.07 -1.11 -8.52
N ALA A 159 7.51 -0.06 -7.82
CA ALA A 159 7.81 1.22 -8.44
C ALA A 159 9.02 1.14 -9.40
N PHE A 160 10.00 0.26 -9.12
CA PHE A 160 11.14 0.01 -9.99
C PHE A 160 10.72 -0.65 -11.30
N VAL A 161 9.89 -1.71 -11.23
CA VAL A 161 9.34 -2.36 -12.42
C VAL A 161 8.50 -1.38 -13.24
N ALA A 162 7.64 -0.59 -12.57
CA ALA A 162 6.85 0.43 -13.23
C ALA A 162 7.72 1.49 -13.92
N ALA A 163 8.85 1.86 -13.33
CA ALA A 163 9.81 2.79 -13.93
C ALA A 163 10.54 2.17 -15.14
N CYS A 164 10.87 0.88 -15.10
CA CYS A 164 11.40 0.13 -16.24
C CYS A 164 10.40 0.12 -17.40
N VAL A 165 9.12 -0.16 -17.12
CA VAL A 165 8.02 -0.10 -18.11
C VAL A 165 7.90 1.31 -18.69
N ALA A 166 7.82 2.34 -17.84
CA ALA A 166 7.77 3.74 -18.26
C ALA A 166 8.95 4.10 -19.17
N ARG A 167 10.15 3.62 -18.84
CA ARG A 167 11.37 3.88 -19.59
C ARG A 167 11.34 3.25 -20.99
N CYS A 168 10.65 2.13 -21.19
CA CYS A 168 10.48 1.51 -22.51
C CYS A 168 9.70 2.39 -23.49
N PHE A 169 8.68 3.08 -22.97
CA PHE A 169 7.82 4.01 -23.73
C PHE A 169 8.38 5.44 -23.81
N LEU A 170 9.58 5.69 -23.26
CA LEU A 170 10.31 6.95 -23.43
C LEU A 170 11.31 6.80 -24.59
N GLY A 171 11.17 7.67 -25.60
CA GLY A 171 12.11 7.74 -26.72
C GLY A 171 13.52 8.11 -26.27
N ALA A 172 14.54 7.64 -27.01
CA ALA A 172 15.96 7.84 -26.68
C ALA A 172 16.36 9.32 -26.50
N ARG A 173 15.62 10.26 -27.11
CA ARG A 173 15.87 11.71 -27.07
C ARG A 173 15.53 12.36 -25.72
N VAL A 174 14.63 11.79 -24.93
CA VAL A 174 14.28 12.32 -23.59
C VAL A 174 15.42 12.10 -22.59
N THR A 175 16.32 11.15 -22.86
CA THR A 175 17.44 10.79 -21.98
C THR A 175 18.77 11.50 -22.26
N ARG A 176 18.86 12.36 -23.27
CA ARG A 176 20.02 13.24 -23.47
C ARG A 176 19.73 14.68 -23.02
N ALA A 177 19.16 14.84 -21.83
CA ALA A 177 19.10 16.13 -21.12
C ALA A 177 20.51 16.51 -20.60
N GLY A 178 21.37 16.79 -21.57
CA GLY A 178 22.77 17.20 -21.49
C GLY A 178 23.26 17.82 -22.81
N GLU A 179 22.56 17.61 -23.92
CA GLU A 179 22.83 18.32 -25.18
C GLU A 179 21.67 19.26 -25.49
N CYS A 180 21.88 20.55 -25.21
CA CYS A 180 21.14 21.60 -25.88
C CYS A 180 21.35 21.44 -27.39
N ARG A 181 20.35 20.96 -28.13
CA ARG A 181 20.24 21.30 -29.54
C ARG A 181 18.79 21.42 -29.99
N SER A 182 18.43 22.68 -30.22
CA SER A 182 17.43 23.23 -31.14
C SER A 182 16.19 22.37 -31.42
N GLU A 183 15.06 22.88 -30.94
CA GLU A 183 13.77 22.76 -31.61
C GLU A 183 13.97 23.12 -33.09
N HIS A 184 13.86 22.14 -33.99
CA HIS A 184 13.47 22.24 -35.41
C HIS A 184 13.79 20.91 -36.12
N ALA A 185 12.96 19.89 -35.88
CA ALA A 185 12.77 18.77 -36.80
C ALA A 185 11.53 17.98 -36.35
N ALA A 186 10.37 18.38 -36.86
CA ALA A 186 9.23 17.48 -37.00
C ALA A 186 9.65 16.32 -37.91
N GLY A 187 9.65 15.08 -37.42
CA GLY A 187 10.02 13.93 -38.23
C GLY A 187 10.08 12.61 -37.47
N LYS A 188 9.00 11.83 -37.63
CA LYS A 188 8.81 10.38 -37.44
C LYS A 188 9.07 9.80 -36.04
N GLY A 189 8.01 9.21 -35.50
CA GLY A 189 7.95 8.65 -34.16
C GLY A 189 8.70 7.33 -34.05
N ASP A 190 9.68 7.29 -33.16
CA ASP A 190 10.27 6.04 -32.69
C ASP A 190 9.78 5.82 -31.25
N SER A 191 8.54 5.35 -31.14
CA SER A 191 7.88 5.01 -29.88
C SER A 191 8.21 3.60 -29.38
N PHE A 192 9.01 2.81 -30.10
CA PHE A 192 9.44 1.48 -29.65
C PHE A 192 10.74 1.07 -30.37
N GLY A 193 11.89 1.52 -29.87
CA GLY A 193 13.18 1.06 -30.39
C GLY A 193 13.62 -0.25 -29.72
N PRO A 194 14.19 -1.24 -30.44
CA PRO A 194 14.69 -2.49 -29.84
C PRO A 194 15.71 -2.27 -28.71
N GLY A 195 16.42 -1.13 -28.70
CA GLY A 195 17.33 -0.73 -27.61
C GLY A 195 16.65 -0.43 -26.26
N ASN A 196 15.32 -0.28 -26.21
CA ASN A 196 14.55 -0.05 -24.99
C ASN A 196 14.06 -1.35 -24.32
N ALA A 197 14.11 -2.51 -25.01
CA ALA A 197 13.67 -3.79 -24.46
C ALA A 197 14.51 -4.25 -23.25
N LYS A 198 15.77 -3.81 -23.15
CA LYS A 198 16.65 -4.10 -22.02
C LYS A 198 16.09 -3.65 -20.66
N TRP A 199 15.25 -2.62 -20.64
CA TRP A 199 14.62 -2.15 -19.39
C TRP A 199 13.52 -3.12 -18.93
N LEU A 200 12.77 -3.73 -19.86
CA LEU A 200 11.86 -4.83 -19.51
C LEU A 200 12.64 -6.03 -18.97
N GLY A 201 13.78 -6.36 -19.60
CA GLY A 201 14.68 -7.40 -19.10
C GLY A 201 15.19 -7.12 -17.68
N LEU A 202 15.53 -5.87 -17.37
CA LEU A 202 15.94 -5.47 -16.03
C LEU A 202 14.80 -5.59 -15.00
N GLY A 203 13.59 -5.14 -15.35
CA GLY A 203 12.40 -5.32 -14.49
C GLY A 203 12.07 -6.79 -14.25
N ALA A 204 12.11 -7.62 -15.30
CA ALA A 204 11.89 -9.05 -15.21
C ALA A 204 12.95 -9.76 -14.37
N ALA A 205 14.23 -9.36 -14.50
CA ALA A 205 15.31 -9.89 -13.68
C ALA A 205 15.10 -9.55 -12.19
N ALA A 206 14.68 -8.33 -11.87
CA ALA A 206 14.37 -7.95 -10.49
C ALA A 206 13.24 -8.81 -9.90
N ILE A 207 12.16 -9.04 -10.65
CA ILE A 207 11.08 -9.95 -10.23
C ILE A 207 11.61 -11.37 -10.05
N ALA A 208 12.39 -11.90 -10.99
CA ALA A 208 12.94 -13.25 -10.89
C ALA A 208 13.85 -13.43 -9.67
N ILE A 209 14.67 -12.43 -9.35
CA ILE A 209 15.51 -12.43 -8.14
C ILE A 209 14.64 -12.43 -6.88
N THR A 210 13.60 -11.60 -6.83
CA THR A 210 12.65 -11.57 -5.71
C THR A 210 11.92 -12.90 -5.54
N LEU A 211 11.50 -13.54 -6.64
CA LEU A 211 10.88 -14.86 -6.60
C LEU A 211 11.85 -15.95 -6.13
N GLY A 212 13.10 -15.91 -6.59
CA GLY A 212 14.14 -16.82 -6.12
C GLY A 212 14.43 -16.66 -4.62
N TYR A 213 14.53 -15.42 -4.16
CA TYR A 213 14.70 -15.09 -2.74
C TYR A 213 13.51 -15.59 -1.91
N GLY A 214 12.28 -15.29 -2.33
CA GLY A 214 11.09 -15.69 -1.61
C GLY A 214 10.88 -17.20 -1.58
N GLY A 215 11.16 -17.88 -2.70
CA GLY A 215 11.17 -19.34 -2.75
C GLY A 215 12.18 -19.93 -1.76
N TRP A 216 13.40 -19.39 -1.71
CA TRP A 216 14.42 -19.80 -0.75
C TRP A 216 14.01 -19.54 0.71
N ARG A 217 13.41 -18.38 1.02
CA ARG A 217 12.96 -18.04 2.38
C ARG A 217 11.84 -18.94 2.87
N MET A 218 10.85 -19.21 2.03
CA MET A 218 9.74 -20.10 2.41
C MET A 218 10.23 -21.54 2.58
N GLN A 219 11.12 -22.04 1.72
CA GLN A 219 11.72 -23.36 1.89
C GLN A 219 12.53 -23.48 3.18
N ALA A 220 13.25 -22.43 3.58
CA ALA A 220 13.97 -22.42 4.85
C ALA A 220 13.03 -22.41 6.07
N ALA A 221 11.83 -21.84 5.94
CA ALA A 221 10.81 -21.86 7.00
C ALA A 221 10.09 -23.21 7.10
N ASP A 222 9.97 -23.94 5.99
CA ASP A 222 9.38 -25.28 5.94
C ASP A 222 10.39 -26.39 6.34
N ASP A 223 11.66 -26.06 6.58
CA ASP A 223 12.69 -27.03 7.00
C ASP A 223 12.36 -27.57 8.41
N PRO A 224 12.04 -28.87 8.56
CA PRO A 224 11.67 -29.49 9.83
C PRO A 224 12.74 -29.35 10.93
N GLY A 225 13.98 -29.02 10.57
CA GLY A 225 15.06 -28.77 11.54
C GLY A 225 15.06 -27.37 12.17
N THR A 226 14.28 -26.41 11.63
CA THR A 226 14.23 -25.02 12.15
C THR A 226 13.03 -24.76 13.06
N VAL A 227 11.94 -25.52 12.88
CA VAL A 227 10.85 -25.59 13.86
C VAL A 227 11.30 -26.58 14.91
N GLU A 228 11.87 -26.09 16.02
CA GLU A 228 12.03 -26.91 17.23
C GLU A 228 10.71 -27.65 17.50
N ASP A 229 10.79 -28.82 18.13
CA ASP A 229 9.73 -29.80 18.46
C ASP A 229 8.56 -29.25 19.32
N ALA A 230 8.26 -27.96 19.20
CA ALA A 230 7.18 -27.23 19.80
C ALA A 230 5.85 -27.71 19.21
N SER A 231 5.02 -28.25 20.09
CA SER A 231 3.65 -28.59 19.76
C SER A 231 2.90 -27.34 19.25
N PRO A 232 2.09 -27.45 18.18
CA PRO A 232 1.36 -26.30 17.65
C PRO A 232 0.37 -25.77 18.69
N LEU A 233 0.40 -24.45 18.93
CA LEU A 233 -0.48 -23.77 19.87
C LEU A 233 -1.94 -23.80 19.37
N LYS A 234 -2.86 -24.28 20.20
CA LYS A 234 -4.31 -24.23 19.92
C LYS A 234 -4.87 -22.90 20.41
N VAL A 235 -5.23 -22.03 19.46
CA VAL A 235 -5.71 -20.68 19.73
C VAL A 235 -7.17 -20.53 19.33
N ALA A 236 -7.99 -19.98 20.23
CA ALA A 236 -9.36 -19.55 19.95
C ALA A 236 -9.43 -18.02 19.79
N LEU A 237 -9.96 -17.56 18.65
CA LEU A 237 -10.26 -16.15 18.41
C LEU A 237 -11.77 -15.93 18.61
N ILE A 238 -12.15 -15.20 19.66
CA ILE A 238 -13.56 -14.93 19.94
C ILE A 238 -13.97 -13.66 19.18
N GLN A 239 -14.94 -13.76 18.27
CA GLN A 239 -15.36 -12.61 17.45
C GLN A 239 -16.87 -12.44 17.50
N GLY A 240 -17.32 -11.45 18.28
CA GLY A 240 -18.70 -10.99 18.28
C GLY A 240 -19.00 -10.13 17.05
N SER A 241 -20.23 -10.26 16.54
CA SER A 241 -20.77 -9.36 15.51
C SER A 241 -21.67 -8.34 16.21
N MET A 242 -21.09 -7.22 16.61
CA MET A 242 -21.78 -6.16 17.35
C MET A 242 -21.71 -4.85 16.59
N ASP A 243 -22.78 -4.06 16.66
CA ASP A 243 -22.79 -2.73 16.06
C ASP A 243 -21.85 -1.78 16.81
N VAL A 244 -21.05 -1.01 16.06
CA VAL A 244 -20.16 0.00 16.62
C VAL A 244 -20.99 1.23 17.01
N VAL A 245 -21.26 1.36 18.31
CA VAL A 245 -22.01 2.48 18.87
C VAL A 245 -21.11 3.26 19.84
N PHE A 246 -20.88 4.54 19.56
CA PHE A 246 -19.98 5.42 20.34
C PHE A 246 -20.61 5.99 21.63
N GLU A 247 -21.88 5.71 21.90
CA GLU A 247 -22.57 6.16 23.11
C GLU A 247 -22.17 5.29 24.29
N HIS A 248 -21.77 5.89 25.42
CA HIS A 248 -21.49 5.14 26.64
C HIS A 248 -22.78 4.57 27.22
N ASN A 249 -22.89 3.24 27.32
CA ASN A 249 -24.01 2.54 27.94
C ASN A 249 -23.46 1.39 28.80
N PRO A 250 -23.49 1.52 30.15
CA PRO A 250 -23.00 0.49 31.07
C PRO A 250 -23.65 -0.89 30.86
N GLU A 251 -24.97 -0.96 30.65
CA GLU A 251 -25.69 -2.22 30.44
C GLU A 251 -25.26 -2.90 29.14
N ARG A 252 -24.99 -2.13 28.09
CA ARG A 252 -24.48 -2.67 26.82
C ARG A 252 -23.07 -3.22 26.99
N ASN A 253 -22.21 -2.49 27.69
CA ASN A 253 -20.84 -2.91 27.98
C ASN A 253 -20.82 -4.23 28.79
N GLU A 254 -21.70 -4.35 29.79
CA GLU A 254 -21.88 -5.57 30.56
C GLU A 254 -22.33 -6.73 29.68
N ARG A 255 -23.37 -6.52 28.87
CA ARG A 255 -23.87 -7.55 27.95
C ARG A 255 -22.78 -8.02 27.00
N THR A 256 -22.06 -7.09 26.38
CA THR A 256 -20.93 -7.40 25.49
C THR A 256 -19.88 -8.23 26.21
N PHE A 257 -19.47 -7.84 27.42
CA PHE A 257 -18.50 -8.60 28.19
C PHE A 257 -19.00 -10.02 28.49
N ARG A 258 -20.26 -10.15 28.94
CA ARG A 258 -20.90 -11.43 29.27
C ARG A 258 -20.98 -12.35 28.05
N ASP A 259 -21.34 -11.83 26.89
CA ASP A 259 -21.40 -12.59 25.63
C ASP A 259 -20.04 -13.20 25.28
N TYR A 260 -18.95 -12.43 25.40
CA TYR A 260 -17.58 -12.90 25.15
C TYR A 260 -17.11 -13.91 26.20
N TYR A 261 -17.45 -13.68 27.47
CA TYR A 261 -17.16 -14.60 28.56
C TYR A 261 -17.86 -15.95 28.36
N GLU A 262 -19.15 -15.94 28.05
CA GLU A 262 -19.91 -17.18 27.78
C GLU A 262 -19.39 -17.92 26.55
N GLN A 263 -19.06 -17.21 25.47
CA GLN A 263 -18.44 -17.82 24.28
C GLN A 263 -17.10 -18.48 24.60
N THR A 264 -16.30 -17.85 25.46
CA THR A 264 -15.03 -18.40 25.96
C THR A 264 -15.27 -19.68 26.75
N LEU A 265 -16.23 -19.70 27.67
CA LEU A 265 -16.58 -20.89 28.44
C LEU A 265 -17.05 -22.05 27.55
N ARG A 266 -17.89 -21.77 26.55
CA ARG A 266 -18.37 -22.77 25.59
C ARG A 266 -17.22 -23.38 24.80
N VAL A 267 -16.35 -22.53 24.25
CA VAL A 267 -15.18 -22.97 23.47
C VAL A 267 -14.19 -23.77 24.32
N ARG A 268 -13.95 -23.37 25.58
CA ARG A 268 -13.11 -24.16 26.51
C ARG A 268 -13.72 -25.52 26.87
N ALA A 269 -15.05 -25.61 26.95
CA ALA A 269 -15.73 -26.88 27.21
C ALA A 269 -15.66 -27.82 25.99
N GLU A 270 -15.79 -27.29 24.78
CA GLU A 270 -15.67 -28.05 23.52
C GLU A 270 -14.22 -28.45 23.19
N HIS A 271 -13.27 -27.59 23.56
CA HIS A 271 -11.84 -27.76 23.31
C HIS A 271 -11.04 -27.60 24.62
N PRO A 272 -10.99 -28.63 25.49
CA PRO A 272 -10.32 -28.55 26.78
C PRO A 272 -8.79 -28.45 26.68
N ASP A 273 -8.25 -28.68 25.48
CA ASP A 273 -6.84 -28.62 25.13
C ASP A 273 -6.44 -27.30 24.45
N LEU A 274 -7.22 -26.23 24.62
CA LEU A 274 -6.86 -24.88 24.20
C LEU A 274 -5.73 -24.30 25.04
N ASP A 275 -4.78 -23.66 24.36
CA ASP A 275 -3.64 -23.00 25.01
C ASP A 275 -3.84 -21.48 25.15
N LEU A 276 -4.63 -20.86 24.25
CA LEU A 276 -4.82 -19.41 24.22
C LEU A 276 -6.23 -19.04 23.74
N VAL A 277 -6.83 -18.04 24.39
CA VAL A 277 -8.07 -17.38 23.95
C VAL A 277 -7.77 -15.89 23.75
N VAL A 278 -8.19 -15.34 22.61
CA VAL A 278 -7.96 -13.92 22.26
C VAL A 278 -9.29 -13.22 22.07
N TRP A 279 -9.46 -12.09 22.77
CA TRP A 279 -10.58 -11.17 22.57
C TRP A 279 -10.13 -9.93 21.76
N PRO A 280 -11.00 -9.35 20.91
CA PRO A 280 -10.74 -8.14 20.16
C PRO A 280 -10.51 -6.89 21.04
N GLU A 281 -10.06 -5.82 20.39
CA GLU A 281 -9.88 -4.52 21.02
C GLU A 281 -11.15 -4.02 21.72
N SER A 282 -10.99 -3.38 22.87
CA SER A 282 -12.08 -2.75 23.65
C SER A 282 -13.14 -3.71 24.21
N MET A 283 -12.89 -5.02 24.28
CA MET A 283 -13.83 -5.96 24.92
C MET A 283 -13.77 -5.93 26.45
N PHE A 284 -12.63 -5.55 27.02
CA PHE A 284 -12.49 -5.22 28.43
C PHE A 284 -12.72 -3.71 28.62
N THR A 285 -13.96 -3.32 28.94
CA THR A 285 -14.33 -1.92 29.18
C THR A 285 -14.34 -1.57 30.68
N ALA A 286 -14.34 -0.27 31.00
CA ALA A 286 -14.01 0.38 32.28
C ALA A 286 -14.76 -0.07 33.57
N ASN A 287 -15.64 -1.06 33.50
CA ASN A 287 -16.37 -1.62 34.66
C ASN A 287 -15.70 -2.93 35.17
N GLU A 288 -14.50 -3.25 34.68
CA GLU A 288 -13.71 -4.43 35.08
C GLU A 288 -13.64 -4.68 36.60
N PRO A 289 -13.35 -3.69 37.46
CA PRO A 289 -13.26 -3.93 38.91
C PRO A 289 -14.61 -4.32 39.52
N GLU A 290 -15.70 -3.84 38.95
CA GLU A 290 -17.07 -4.09 39.41
C GLU A 290 -17.53 -5.49 39.01
N TYR A 291 -17.18 -5.94 37.79
CA TYR A 291 -17.51 -7.29 37.32
C TYR A 291 -16.77 -8.40 38.07
N LEU A 292 -15.47 -8.22 38.34
CA LEU A 292 -14.68 -9.21 39.07
C LEU A 292 -15.06 -9.27 40.56
N ALA A 293 -15.48 -8.14 41.15
CA ALA A 293 -15.84 -8.05 42.57
C ALA A 293 -17.30 -8.48 42.86
N ALA A 294 -18.26 -8.22 41.97
CA ALA A 294 -19.68 -8.42 42.24
C ALA A 294 -20.19 -9.84 41.93
N GLU A 295 -19.69 -10.49 40.87
CA GLU A 295 -20.25 -11.77 40.39
C GLU A 295 -19.36 -13.00 40.68
N GLY A 296 -18.18 -12.81 41.29
CA GLY A 296 -17.24 -13.92 41.51
C GLY A 296 -16.69 -14.53 40.21
N MET A 297 -16.82 -13.82 39.09
CA MET A 297 -16.23 -14.20 37.82
C MET A 297 -14.71 -14.16 37.93
N GLN A 298 -14.08 -15.29 37.64
CA GLN A 298 -12.63 -15.34 37.45
C GLN A 298 -12.33 -15.12 35.97
N VAL A 299 -11.31 -14.30 35.69
CA VAL A 299 -10.73 -14.21 34.34
C VAL A 299 -10.30 -15.63 33.97
N PRO A 300 -10.86 -16.21 32.90
CA PRO A 300 -10.72 -17.63 32.58
C PRO A 300 -9.30 -18.03 32.19
#